data_AF-A0AAE0GCA4-F1
#
_entry.id   AF-A0AAE0GCA4-F1
#
_cell.length_a   1.000
_cell.length_b   1.000
_cell.length_c   1.000
_cell.angle_alpha   90.00
_cell.angle_beta   90.00
_cell.angle_gamma   90.00
#
_symmetry.space_group_name_H-M   'P 1'
#
loop_
_entity.id
_entity.type
_entity.pdbx_description
1 polymer ?
#
loop_
_entity_poly.entity_id
_entity_poly.type
_entity_poly.pdbx_seq_one_letter_code
_entity_poly.pdbx_strand_id
1 'polypeptide(L)'
;MAETLTECCELIDEMTMIYSSQEDIEQVKSVVKVQEELFNLYRSRESAVKDAIQDWTKKVSLAEAQASAAEPEGAHETRMKALESIHENVIHTLKVEERKVSEETAFLKRQEQKLQALENSSIPNQRYELSMYAHITQVGWDYEMESMVAGHISNKGTGKESCNKLFLQGGCVGGKLRACLYCRQLRQSSSAHSGCCLYRHD
;
A
#
# COMPACT_ATOMS: atom_id res chain seq x y z
N MET A 1 21.96 13.31 94.22
CA MET A 1 20.62 13.12 94.84
C MET A 1 19.59 14.09 94.29
N ALA A 2 19.92 15.36 94.02
CA ALA A 2 18.99 16.27 93.36
C ALA A 2 18.71 15.88 91.90
N GLU A 3 19.76 15.56 91.12
CA GLU A 3 19.66 15.23 89.69
C GLU A 3 18.78 14.00 89.41
N THR A 4 18.93 12.92 90.18
CA THR A 4 18.12 11.70 90.04
C THR A 4 16.64 11.92 90.34
N LEU A 5 16.31 12.89 91.20
CA LEU A 5 14.91 13.22 91.51
C LEU A 5 14.29 14.02 90.35
N THR A 6 15.06 14.93 89.75
CA THR A 6 14.64 15.72 88.58
C THR A 6 14.35 14.81 87.39
N GLU A 7 15.22 13.84 87.12
CA GLU A 7 15.01 12.82 86.08
C GLU A 7 13.75 11.98 86.33
N CYS A 8 13.49 11.57 87.59
CA CYS A 8 12.26 10.85 87.93
C CYS A 8 11.01 11.70 87.74
N CYS A 9 11.05 13.00 88.04
CA CYS A 9 9.93 13.91 87.83
C CYS A 9 9.65 14.12 86.34
N GLU A 10 10.69 14.35 85.52
CA GLU A 10 10.56 14.50 84.07
C GLU A 10 9.94 13.25 83.43
N LEU A 11 10.37 12.05 83.85
CA LEU A 11 9.79 10.80 83.36
C LEU A 11 8.31 10.64 83.74
N ILE A 12 7.93 11.02 84.97
CA ILE A 12 6.53 10.97 85.41
C ILE A 12 5.68 11.96 84.61
N ASP A 13 6.20 13.15 84.31
CA ASP A 13 5.51 14.15 83.51
C ASP A 13 5.33 13.68 82.06
N GLU A 14 6.35 13.07 81.45
CA GLU A 14 6.25 12.46 80.12
C GLU A 14 5.25 11.30 80.10
N MET A 15 5.28 10.39 81.09
CA MET A 15 4.29 9.32 81.20
C MET A 15 2.88 9.88 81.35
N THR A 16 2.71 10.93 82.17
CA THR A 16 1.40 11.57 82.36
C THR A 16 0.91 12.24 81.08
N MET A 17 1.80 12.83 80.28
CA MET A 17 1.46 13.39 78.97
C MET A 17 1.04 12.29 77.97
N ILE A 18 1.77 11.17 77.91
CA ILE A 18 1.45 10.04 77.03
C ILE A 18 0.10 9.42 77.42
N TYR A 19 -0.16 9.19 78.71
CA TYR A 19 -1.42 8.61 79.17
C TYR A 19 -2.60 9.57 79.16
N SER A 20 -2.36 10.88 79.11
CA SER A 20 -3.43 11.88 78.92
C SER A 20 -3.75 12.13 77.44
N SER A 21 -2.90 11.66 76.52
CA SER A 21 -3.20 11.70 75.09
C SER A 21 -4.41 10.82 74.77
N GLN A 22 -5.42 11.42 74.13
CA GLN A 22 -6.60 10.72 73.64
C GLN A 22 -6.46 10.23 72.19
N GLU A 23 -5.24 10.27 71.65
CA GLU A 23 -4.96 9.95 70.25
C GLU A 23 -5.48 8.56 69.87
N ASP A 24 -5.23 7.53 70.69
CA ASP A 24 -5.73 6.17 70.45
C ASP A 24 -7.27 6.11 70.42
N ILE A 25 -7.93 6.90 71.26
CA ILE A 25 -9.39 6.98 71.32
C ILE A 25 -9.94 7.61 70.03
N GLU A 26 -9.27 8.65 69.52
CA GLU A 26 -9.62 9.28 68.26
C GLU A 26 -9.37 8.37 67.07
N GLN A 27 -8.25 7.63 67.08
CA GLN A 27 -7.94 6.62 66.07
C GLN A 27 -9.02 5.53 66.05
N VAL A 28 -9.38 4.96 67.20
CA VAL A 28 -10.46 3.95 67.28
C VAL A 28 -11.79 4.51 66.80
N LYS A 29 -12.16 5.74 67.17
CA LYS A 29 -13.38 6.39 66.67
C LYS A 29 -13.37 6.57 65.15
N SER A 30 -12.23 6.91 64.57
CA SER A 30 -12.12 7.04 63.11
C SER A 30 -12.28 5.70 62.41
N VAL A 31 -11.68 4.63 62.95
CA VAL A 31 -11.85 3.26 62.44
C VAL A 31 -13.31 2.81 62.51
N VAL A 32 -14.00 3.07 63.63
CA VAL A 32 -15.42 2.73 63.79
C VAL A 32 -16.30 3.47 62.76
N LYS A 33 -16.03 4.75 62.50
CA LYS A 33 -16.74 5.51 61.46
C LYS A 33 -16.56 4.90 60.08
N VAL A 34 -15.31 4.57 59.71
CA VAL A 34 -15.02 3.92 58.42
C VAL A 34 -15.72 2.57 58.33
N GLN A 35 -15.76 1.81 59.42
CA GLN A 35 -16.48 0.55 59.47
C GLN A 35 -17.99 0.72 59.24
N GLU A 36 -18.62 1.72 59.86
CA GLU A 36 -20.03 2.05 59.64
C GLU A 36 -20.31 2.46 58.19
N GLU A 37 -19.45 3.31 57.61
CA GLU A 37 -19.54 3.71 56.20
C GLU A 37 -19.43 2.51 55.25
N LEU A 38 -18.50 1.59 55.50
CA LEU A 38 -18.35 0.36 54.73
C LEU A 38 -19.60 -0.52 54.82
N PHE A 39 -20.16 -0.71 56.03
CA PHE A 39 -21.39 -1.48 56.18
C PHE A 39 -22.58 -0.87 55.44
N ASN A 40 -22.71 0.46 55.47
CA ASN A 40 -23.75 1.15 54.72
C ASN A 40 -23.57 0.98 53.21
N LEU A 41 -22.34 1.07 52.72
CA LEU A 41 -22.01 0.84 51.31
C LEU A 41 -22.30 -0.60 50.89
N TYR A 42 -21.93 -1.59 51.71
CA TYR A 42 -22.25 -3.00 51.44
C TYR A 42 -23.75 -3.25 51.37
N ARG A 43 -24.53 -2.74 52.35
CA ARG A 43 -26.00 -2.86 52.33
C ARG A 43 -26.62 -2.21 51.09
N SER A 44 -26.15 -1.02 50.71
CA SER A 44 -26.64 -0.33 49.52
C SER A 44 -26.34 -1.14 48.24
N ARG A 45 -25.13 -1.70 48.14
CA ARG A 45 -24.73 -2.51 46.99
C ARG A 45 -25.50 -3.83 46.93
N GLU A 46 -25.68 -4.49 48.08
CA GLU A 46 -26.45 -5.73 48.18
C GLU A 46 -27.91 -5.50 47.74
N SER A 47 -28.53 -4.40 48.18
CA SER A 47 -29.88 -4.02 47.73
C SER A 47 -29.91 -3.81 46.21
N ALA A 48 -28.98 -3.03 45.66
CA ALA A 48 -28.94 -2.74 44.23
C ALA A 48 -28.74 -4.01 43.38
N VAL A 49 -27.89 -4.95 43.84
CA VAL A 49 -27.68 -6.24 43.16
C VAL A 49 -28.93 -7.10 43.26
N LYS A 50 -29.59 -7.14 44.42
CA LYS A 50 -30.85 -7.88 44.60
C LYS A 50 -31.94 -7.37 43.66
N ASP A 51 -32.10 -6.06 43.54
CA ASP A 51 -33.08 -5.43 42.65
C ASP A 51 -32.75 -5.74 41.18
N ALA A 52 -31.48 -5.63 40.79
CA ALA A 52 -31.04 -6.00 39.45
C ALA A 52 -31.32 -7.47 39.13
N ILE A 53 -31.03 -8.40 40.05
CA ILE A 53 -31.33 -9.82 39.86
C ILE A 53 -32.83 -10.03 39.64
N GLN A 54 -33.69 -9.40 40.46
CA GLN A 54 -35.14 -9.52 40.29
C GLN A 54 -35.62 -9.02 38.92
N ASP A 55 -35.07 -7.89 38.44
CA ASP A 55 -35.40 -7.34 37.13
C ASP A 55 -34.94 -8.24 35.99
N TRP A 56 -33.73 -8.80 36.08
CA TRP A 56 -33.23 -9.75 35.09
C TRP A 56 -34.02 -11.06 35.09
N THR A 57 -34.38 -11.58 36.26
CA THR A 57 -35.25 -12.77 36.35
C THR A 57 -36.61 -12.52 35.68
N LYS A 58 -37.22 -11.35 35.86
CA LYS A 58 -38.46 -10.98 35.16
C LYS A 58 -38.27 -10.87 33.64
N LYS A 59 -37.17 -10.27 33.20
CA LYS A 59 -36.88 -10.15 31.75
C LYS A 59 -36.67 -11.51 31.10
N VAL A 60 -35.94 -12.40 31.78
CA VAL A 60 -35.72 -13.76 31.30
C VAL A 60 -37.03 -14.53 31.26
N SER A 61 -37.86 -14.49 32.30
CA SER A 61 -39.15 -15.19 32.28
C SER A 61 -40.10 -14.65 31.21
N LEU A 62 -40.09 -13.35 30.93
CA LEU A 62 -40.84 -12.76 29.81
C LEU A 62 -40.29 -13.21 28.45
N ALA A 63 -38.96 -13.23 28.28
CA ALA A 63 -38.34 -13.70 27.05
C ALA A 63 -38.59 -15.20 26.81
N GLU A 64 -38.53 -16.01 27.86
CA GLU A 64 -38.90 -17.42 27.83
C GLU A 64 -40.38 -17.61 27.49
N ALA A 65 -41.28 -16.82 28.09
CA ALA A 65 -42.71 -16.85 27.74
C ALA A 65 -42.95 -16.44 26.28
N GLN A 66 -42.20 -15.47 25.75
CA GLN A 66 -42.29 -15.05 24.36
C GLN A 66 -41.70 -16.08 23.39
N ALA A 67 -40.60 -16.74 23.76
CA ALA A 67 -39.97 -17.77 22.94
C ALA A 67 -40.73 -19.11 22.99
N SER A 68 -41.40 -19.40 24.12
CA SER A 68 -42.25 -20.59 24.30
C SER A 68 -43.69 -20.37 23.85
N ALA A 69 -44.13 -19.12 23.67
CA ALA A 69 -45.36 -18.84 22.96
C ALA A 69 -45.23 -19.48 21.58
N ALA A 70 -46.02 -20.53 21.35
CA ALA A 70 -46.01 -21.27 20.11
C ALA A 70 -46.15 -20.28 18.95
N GLU A 71 -45.09 -20.18 18.14
CA GLU A 71 -45.13 -19.46 16.88
C GLU A 71 -46.38 -19.92 16.12
N PRO A 72 -47.17 -19.01 15.53
CA PRO A 72 -48.36 -19.41 14.80
C PRO A 72 -47.97 -20.43 13.74
N GLU A 73 -48.72 -21.54 13.67
CA GLU A 73 -48.43 -22.64 12.76
C GLU A 73 -48.17 -22.10 11.34
N GLY A 74 -46.95 -22.31 10.82
CA GLY A 74 -46.52 -21.82 9.50
C GLY A 74 -45.60 -20.58 9.49
N ALA A 75 -45.43 -19.83 10.58
CA ALA A 75 -44.48 -18.71 10.64
C ALA A 75 -43.01 -19.15 10.55
N HIS A 76 -42.69 -20.33 11.09
CA HIS A 76 -41.37 -20.94 10.91
C HIS A 76 -41.16 -21.40 9.47
N GLU A 77 -42.14 -22.08 8.87
CA GLU A 77 -42.04 -22.60 7.51
C GLU A 77 -41.89 -21.47 6.46
N THR A 78 -42.64 -20.38 6.62
CA THR A 78 -42.49 -19.19 5.74
C THR A 78 -41.12 -18.54 5.86
N ARG A 79 -40.57 -18.45 7.08
CA ARG A 79 -39.20 -17.97 7.33
C ARG A 79 -38.14 -18.87 6.70
N MET A 80 -38.32 -20.19 6.82
CA MET A 80 -37.42 -21.17 6.21
C MET A 80 -37.46 -21.09 4.69
N LYS A 81 -38.66 -21.05 4.07
CA LYS A 81 -38.80 -20.86 2.61
C LYS A 81 -38.19 -19.56 2.12
N ALA A 82 -38.34 -18.46 2.88
CA ALA A 82 -37.70 -17.19 2.54
C ALA A 82 -36.16 -17.33 2.57
N LEU A 83 -35.59 -17.96 3.61
CA LEU A 83 -34.16 -18.21 3.70
C LEU A 83 -33.65 -19.13 2.59
N GLU A 84 -34.38 -20.18 2.25
CA GLU A 84 -34.05 -21.09 1.15
C GLU A 84 -34.03 -20.35 -0.19
N SER A 85 -35.04 -19.51 -0.46
CA SER A 85 -35.06 -18.71 -1.69
C SER A 85 -33.90 -17.72 -1.79
N ILE A 86 -33.50 -17.11 -0.67
CA ILE A 86 -32.33 -16.22 -0.62
C ILE A 86 -31.06 -17.04 -0.86
N HIS A 87 -30.95 -18.21 -0.24
CA HIS A 87 -29.80 -19.09 -0.38
C HIS A 87 -29.61 -19.55 -1.84
N GLU A 88 -30.69 -19.98 -2.50
CA GLU A 88 -30.67 -20.37 -3.91
C GLU A 88 -30.28 -19.21 -4.83
N ASN A 89 -30.82 -18.01 -4.58
CA ASN A 89 -30.46 -16.81 -5.33
C ASN A 89 -28.97 -16.45 -5.18
N VAL A 90 -28.43 -16.54 -3.96
CA VAL A 90 -27.00 -16.29 -3.69
C VAL A 90 -26.11 -17.33 -4.36
N ILE A 91 -26.49 -18.62 -4.32
CA ILE A 91 -25.74 -19.66 -5.03
C ILE A 91 -25.75 -19.39 -6.53
N HIS A 92 -26.89 -18.99 -7.09
CA HIS A 92 -27.01 -18.69 -8.51
C HIS A 92 -26.12 -17.51 -8.92
N THR A 93 -26.14 -16.40 -8.16
CA THR A 93 -25.29 -15.24 -8.46
C THR A 93 -23.81 -15.59 -8.36
N LEU A 94 -23.39 -16.33 -7.34
CA LEU A 94 -22.00 -16.77 -7.20
C LEU A 94 -21.55 -17.65 -8.38
N LYS A 95 -22.39 -18.57 -8.85
CA LYS A 95 -22.09 -19.40 -10.03
C LYS A 95 -21.96 -18.58 -11.32
N VAL A 96 -22.75 -17.52 -11.46
CA VAL A 96 -22.66 -16.62 -12.63
C VAL A 96 -21.35 -15.83 -12.59
N GLU A 97 -20.98 -15.30 -11.42
CA GLU A 97 -19.72 -14.56 -11.27
C GLU A 97 -18.50 -15.47 -11.47
N GLU A 98 -18.53 -16.72 -10.98
CA GLU A 98 -17.48 -17.70 -11.23
C GLU A 98 -17.25 -17.95 -12.73
N ARG A 99 -18.33 -18.04 -13.52
CA ARG A 99 -18.22 -18.19 -14.98
C ARG A 99 -17.60 -16.97 -15.64
N LYS A 100 -18.01 -15.76 -15.25
CA LYS A 100 -17.43 -14.52 -15.78
C LYS A 100 -15.93 -14.43 -15.51
N VAL A 101 -15.52 -14.71 -14.27
CA VAL A 101 -14.10 -14.73 -13.89
C VAL A 101 -13.33 -15.80 -14.68
N SER A 102 -13.92 -16.98 -14.88
CA SER A 102 -13.32 -18.03 -15.71
C SER A 102 -13.13 -17.60 -17.18
N GLU A 103 -14.11 -16.89 -17.75
CA GLU A 103 -14.01 -16.35 -19.10
C GLU A 103 -12.94 -15.25 -19.21
N GLU A 104 -12.89 -14.33 -18.24
CA GLU A 104 -11.87 -13.27 -18.17
C GLU A 104 -10.46 -13.85 -18.02
N THR A 105 -10.28 -14.85 -17.15
CA THR A 105 -8.98 -15.52 -16.98
C THR A 105 -8.56 -16.26 -18.25
N ALA A 106 -9.50 -16.90 -18.97
CA ALA A 106 -9.21 -17.52 -20.26
C ALA A 106 -8.81 -16.48 -21.33
N PHE A 107 -9.45 -15.31 -21.33
CA PHE A 107 -9.10 -14.21 -22.23
C PHE A 107 -7.70 -13.65 -21.94
N LEU A 108 -7.38 -13.41 -20.66
CA LEU A 108 -6.07 -12.93 -20.24
C LEU A 108 -4.95 -13.93 -20.59
N LYS A 109 -5.18 -15.23 -20.34
CA LYS A 109 -4.23 -16.29 -20.76
C LYS A 109 -3.95 -16.28 -22.26
N ARG A 110 -4.97 -16.03 -23.10
CA ARG A 110 -4.78 -15.90 -24.56
C ARG A 110 -3.95 -14.66 -24.91
N GLN A 111 -4.13 -13.55 -24.21
CA GLN A 111 -3.30 -12.36 -24.42
C GLN A 111 -1.85 -12.59 -24.00
N GLU A 112 -1.64 -13.22 -22.85
CA GLU A 112 -0.32 -13.59 -22.35
C GLU A 112 0.42 -14.47 -23.38
N GLN A 113 -0.23 -15.50 -23.90
CA GLN A 113 0.35 -16.35 -24.94
C GLN A 113 0.73 -15.58 -26.22
N LYS A 114 -0.08 -14.59 -26.62
CA LYS A 114 0.25 -13.72 -27.77
C LYS A 114 1.48 -12.86 -27.50
N LEU A 115 1.60 -12.28 -26.29
CA LEU A 115 2.76 -11.49 -25.91
C LEU A 115 4.02 -12.35 -25.84
N GLN A 116 3.94 -13.53 -25.24
CA GLN A 116 5.06 -14.48 -25.21
C GLN A 116 5.48 -14.92 -26.62
N ALA A 117 4.54 -15.13 -27.54
CA ALA A 117 4.87 -15.44 -28.93
C ALA A 117 5.63 -14.30 -29.62
N LEU A 118 5.23 -13.04 -29.39
CA LEU A 118 5.92 -11.86 -29.92
C LEU A 118 7.33 -11.72 -29.31
N GLU A 119 7.45 -11.91 -28.00
CA GLU A 119 8.72 -11.82 -27.28
C GLU A 119 9.72 -12.89 -27.74
N ASN A 120 9.26 -14.12 -27.97
CA ASN A 120 10.14 -15.23 -28.32
C ASN A 120 10.52 -15.28 -29.80
N SER A 121 9.71 -14.72 -30.71
CA SER A 121 9.92 -14.86 -32.16
C SER A 121 10.13 -13.52 -32.87
N SER A 122 9.15 -12.62 -32.78
CA SER A 122 9.15 -11.37 -33.55
C SER A 122 10.26 -10.44 -33.12
N ILE A 123 10.45 -10.24 -31.80
CA ILE A 123 11.47 -9.30 -31.30
C ILE A 123 12.89 -9.79 -31.62
N PRO A 124 13.27 -11.05 -31.35
CA PRO A 124 14.61 -11.54 -31.70
C PRO A 124 14.87 -11.51 -33.20
N ASN A 125 13.89 -11.85 -34.03
CA ASN A 125 14.04 -11.82 -35.48
C ASN A 125 14.26 -10.39 -35.99
N GLN A 126 13.46 -9.42 -35.53
CA GLN A 126 13.65 -8.01 -35.88
C GLN A 126 15.01 -7.47 -35.39
N ARG A 127 15.43 -7.83 -34.17
CA ARG A 127 16.76 -7.45 -33.66
C ARG A 127 17.88 -8.05 -34.51
N TYR A 128 17.72 -9.30 -34.94
CA TYR A 128 18.67 -9.96 -35.83
C TYR A 128 18.73 -9.27 -37.19
N GLU A 129 17.59 -8.97 -37.81
CA GLU A 129 17.51 -8.26 -39.09
C GLU A 129 18.16 -6.87 -38.99
N LEU A 130 17.83 -6.09 -37.96
CA LEU A 130 18.42 -4.77 -37.72
C LEU A 130 19.94 -4.87 -37.49
N SER A 131 20.39 -5.88 -36.74
CA SER A 131 21.82 -6.15 -36.53
C SER A 131 22.52 -6.50 -37.84
N MET A 132 21.88 -7.30 -38.70
CA MET A 132 22.39 -7.63 -40.03
C MET A 132 22.51 -6.39 -40.92
N TYR A 133 21.48 -5.53 -40.96
CA TYR A 133 21.54 -4.27 -41.70
C TYR A 133 22.65 -3.36 -41.20
N ALA A 134 22.80 -3.21 -39.88
CA ALA A 134 23.87 -2.44 -39.29
C ALA A 134 25.26 -3.01 -39.63
N HIS A 135 25.41 -4.34 -39.63
CA HIS A 135 26.67 -5.01 -39.93
C HIS A 135 27.07 -4.89 -41.41
N ILE A 136 26.12 -5.07 -42.33
CA ILE A 136 26.36 -4.99 -43.78
C ILE A 136 26.65 -3.55 -44.20
N THR A 137 25.85 -2.60 -43.73
CA THR A 137 25.96 -1.20 -44.17
C THR A 137 27.07 -0.45 -43.44
N GLN A 138 27.40 -0.87 -42.21
CA GLN A 138 28.32 -0.18 -41.31
C GLN A 138 27.96 1.30 -41.09
N VAL A 139 26.69 1.67 -41.29
CA VAL A 139 26.19 3.03 -41.12
C VAL A 139 25.72 3.22 -39.68
N GLY A 140 26.29 4.22 -39.00
CA GLY A 140 25.73 4.79 -37.79
C GLY A 140 24.85 5.98 -38.13
N TRP A 141 23.56 5.91 -37.82
CA TRP A 141 22.60 6.99 -38.05
C TRP A 141 22.67 8.02 -36.94
N ASP A 142 22.58 9.29 -37.31
CA ASP A 142 22.48 10.42 -36.39
C ASP A 142 21.01 10.87 -36.32
N TYR A 143 20.43 10.82 -35.12
CA TYR A 143 19.01 11.08 -34.89
C TYR A 143 18.74 12.49 -34.35
N GLU A 144 19.77 13.33 -34.18
CA GLU A 144 19.60 14.70 -33.67
C GLU A 144 18.95 15.65 -34.71
N MET A 145 18.91 15.27 -35.99
CA MET A 145 18.30 16.05 -37.07
C MET A 145 17.04 15.38 -37.64
N GLU A 146 15.86 15.86 -37.25
CA GLU A 146 14.56 15.26 -37.65
C GLU A 146 14.23 15.45 -39.15
N SER A 147 14.78 16.46 -39.82
CA SER A 147 14.41 16.83 -41.19
C SER A 147 15.28 16.22 -42.28
N MET A 148 16.36 15.51 -41.93
CA MET A 148 17.30 14.94 -42.89
C MET A 148 17.85 13.61 -42.40
N VAL A 149 17.99 12.65 -43.32
CA VAL A 149 18.68 11.40 -43.04
C VAL A 149 20.19 11.65 -43.04
N ALA A 150 20.81 11.62 -41.87
CA ALA A 150 22.24 11.83 -41.67
C ALA A 150 22.89 10.63 -40.95
N GLY A 151 24.13 10.32 -41.29
CA GLY A 151 24.89 9.23 -40.67
C GLY A 151 26.35 9.18 -41.09
N HIS A 152 27.11 8.26 -40.50
CA HIS A 152 28.53 8.02 -40.75
C HIS A 152 28.79 6.53 -41.04
N ILE A 153 29.77 6.23 -41.91
CA ILE A 153 30.16 4.84 -42.20
C ILE A 153 31.40 4.49 -41.38
N SER A 154 31.32 3.45 -40.53
CA SER A 154 32.42 2.95 -39.72
C SER A 154 33.19 1.84 -40.46
N ASN A 155 34.21 2.20 -41.25
CA ASN A 155 35.01 1.20 -41.97
C ASN A 155 36.05 0.54 -41.04
N LYS A 156 35.72 -0.61 -40.44
CA LYS A 156 36.62 -1.30 -39.47
C LYS A 156 37.82 -2.02 -40.09
N GLY A 157 37.99 -1.99 -41.42
CA GLY A 157 39.11 -2.64 -42.13
C GLY A 157 40.39 -1.80 -42.28
N THR A 158 40.31 -0.50 -42.01
CA THR A 158 41.48 0.40 -42.00
C THR A 158 41.32 1.32 -40.80
N GLY A 159 42.27 1.33 -39.86
CA GLY A 159 42.26 2.16 -38.64
C GLY A 159 42.32 3.67 -38.88
N LYS A 160 41.46 4.19 -39.75
CA LYS A 160 41.22 5.60 -40.05
C LYS A 160 39.71 5.77 -40.09
N GLU A 161 39.17 6.48 -39.10
CA GLU A 161 37.79 6.97 -39.14
C GLU A 161 37.66 7.96 -40.31
N SER A 162 37.31 7.45 -41.48
CA SER A 162 36.97 8.29 -42.62
C SER A 162 35.56 8.82 -42.39
N CYS A 163 35.46 9.99 -41.78
CA CYS A 163 34.20 10.68 -41.53
C CYS A 163 33.61 11.19 -42.87
N ASN A 164 33.00 10.28 -43.62
CA ASN A 164 32.22 10.60 -44.80
C ASN A 164 30.78 10.83 -44.35
N LYS A 165 30.40 12.10 -44.15
CA LYS A 165 28.99 12.49 -43.95
C LYS A 165 28.23 12.18 -45.24
N LEU A 166 27.34 11.20 -45.19
CA LEU A 166 26.37 10.94 -46.26
C LEU A 166 25.17 11.86 -46.04
N PHE A 167 24.91 12.73 -47.01
CA PHE A 167 23.67 13.50 -47.08
C PHE A 167 22.81 12.93 -48.21
N LEU A 168 21.64 12.41 -47.86
CA LEU A 168 20.60 12.07 -48.83
C LEU A 168 19.50 13.12 -48.71
N GLN A 169 19.53 14.13 -49.59
CA GLN A 169 18.39 15.03 -49.77
C GLN A 169 17.28 14.30 -50.53
N GLY A 170 16.17 14.01 -49.84
CA GLY A 170 14.93 13.57 -50.45
C GLY A 170 14.14 14.75 -50.99
N GLY A 171 13.96 14.82 -52.31
CA GLY A 171 13.07 15.79 -52.94
C GLY A 171 13.36 16.01 -54.43
N CYS A 172 12.94 15.08 -55.29
CA CYS A 172 12.84 15.33 -56.73
C CYS A 172 11.47 14.88 -57.23
N VAL A 173 10.52 15.82 -57.24
CA VAL A 173 9.36 15.75 -58.13
C VAL A 173 9.85 16.18 -59.51
N GLY A 174 9.88 15.24 -60.46
CA GLY A 174 10.15 15.54 -61.87
C GLY A 174 11.57 15.23 -62.35
N GLY A 175 11.76 13.99 -62.79
CA GLY A 175 12.65 13.58 -63.89
C GLY A 175 14.02 14.26 -64.04
N LYS A 176 15.04 13.72 -63.37
CA LYS A 176 16.39 13.43 -63.91
C LYS A 176 17.27 12.84 -62.78
N LEU A 177 17.68 11.59 -62.93
CA LEU A 177 18.74 10.98 -62.13
C LEU A 177 20.04 11.79 -62.31
N ARG A 178 20.50 12.46 -61.25
CA ARG A 178 21.88 12.91 -61.12
C ARG A 178 22.48 12.27 -59.87
N ALA A 179 23.24 11.20 -60.09
CA ALA A 179 24.20 10.72 -59.12
C ALA A 179 25.24 11.83 -58.89
N CYS A 180 25.31 12.36 -57.67
CA CYS A 180 26.41 13.23 -57.26
C CYS A 180 27.38 12.39 -56.41
N LEU A 181 28.23 11.61 -57.08
CA LEU A 181 29.48 11.14 -56.48
C LEU A 181 30.43 12.34 -56.42
N TYR A 182 30.47 13.05 -55.30
CA TYR A 182 31.50 14.06 -55.09
C TYR A 182 32.72 13.42 -54.42
N CYS A 183 33.58 12.84 -55.25
CA CYS A 183 34.96 12.52 -54.90
C CYS A 183 35.80 13.76 -55.26
N ARG A 184 36.10 14.65 -54.29
CA ARG A 184 37.06 15.74 -54.51
C ARG A 184 38.34 15.46 -53.76
N GLN A 185 39.28 14.92 -54.53
CA GLN A 185 40.70 14.90 -54.25
C GLN A 185 41.21 16.35 -54.05
N LEU A 186 41.49 16.74 -52.81
CA LEU A 186 42.41 17.84 -52.52
C LEU A 186 43.39 17.40 -51.41
N ARG A 187 44.56 16.92 -51.84
CA ARG A 187 45.84 17.27 -51.20
C ARG A 187 45.88 18.80 -51.11
N GLN A 188 46.31 19.47 -50.05
CA GLN A 188 47.59 19.35 -49.37
C GLN A 188 47.57 20.28 -48.13
N SER A 189 48.26 19.88 -47.06
CA SER A 189 48.98 20.72 -46.09
C SER A 189 48.51 22.16 -45.75
N SER A 190 48.35 22.35 -44.44
CA SER A 190 48.66 23.55 -43.62
C SER A 190 47.55 24.56 -43.29
N SER A 191 47.57 24.91 -41.99
CA SER A 191 46.98 26.05 -41.29
C SER A 191 45.45 26.24 -41.25
N ALA A 192 44.92 26.00 -40.05
CA ALA A 192 44.16 26.95 -39.23
C ALA A 192 42.95 27.72 -39.83
N HIS A 193 41.91 27.76 -39.00
CA HIS A 193 40.80 28.71 -38.92
C HIS A 193 39.48 28.32 -39.61
N SER A 194 38.51 28.05 -38.72
CA SER A 194 37.08 28.34 -38.79
C SER A 194 36.56 28.85 -40.14
N GLY A 195 35.87 27.97 -40.86
CA GLY A 195 34.99 28.33 -41.97
C GLY A 195 33.64 27.66 -41.78
N CYS A 196 32.82 28.26 -40.92
CA CYS A 196 31.41 27.93 -40.77
C CYS A 196 30.70 28.29 -42.10
N CYS A 197 30.22 27.30 -42.84
CA CYS A 197 29.29 27.55 -43.95
C CYS A 197 27.87 27.22 -43.46
N LEU A 198 27.27 28.18 -42.75
CA LEU A 198 25.83 28.27 -42.59
C LEU A 198 25.25 28.74 -43.92
N TYR A 199 24.33 27.96 -44.51
CA TYR A 199 23.44 28.46 -45.55
C TYR A 199 22.05 28.61 -44.95
N ARG A 200 21.62 29.87 -44.85
CA ARG A 200 20.31 30.30 -44.37
C ARG A 200 19.32 30.16 -45.52
N HIS A 201 18.18 29.54 -45.27
CA HIS A 201 17.08 29.51 -46.21
C HIS A 201 15.96 30.39 -45.66
N ASP A 202 15.59 31.42 -46.43
CA ASP A 202 14.26 32.02 -46.36
C ASP A 202 13.22 31.01 -46.90
#